data_AF-A0A4Y2LYZ1-F1
#
_entry.id   AF-A0A4Y2LYZ1-F1
#
_cell.length_a   1.000
_cell.length_b   1.000
_cell.length_c   1.000
_cell.angle_alpha   90.00
_cell.angle_beta   90.00
_cell.angle_gamma   90.00
#
_symmetry.space_group_name_H-M   'P 1'
#
loop_
_entity.id
_entity.type
_entity.pdbx_description
1 polymer ?
#
loop_
_entity_poly.entity_id
_entity_poly.type
_entity_poly.pdbx_seq_one_letter_code
_entity_poly.pdbx_strand_id
1 'polypeptide(L)'
;MAADSFHHQVELAMKHSRMVYDFQDFVQCVQQANSGKVDTKELGVGDVFAWKDFISKQKHNLRGENIPYLTDDAKVTAKRGNTSLLYSTKYEESSSKVLNFLQAKCIKNFPMPEKNDEVRGFNKAKKKEIVEKLCPLMPSNCRPWILVEHPSVRRARLTKR
;
A
#
# COMPACT_ATOMS: atom_id res chain seq x y z
N MET A 1 12.50 5.96 17.31
CA MET A 1 13.21 5.10 16.35
C MET A 1 13.25 5.84 15.03
N ALA A 2 14.43 6.21 14.53
CA ALA A 2 14.54 6.76 13.17
C ALA A 2 14.37 5.61 12.17
N ALA A 3 13.70 5.85 11.04
CA ALA A 3 13.47 4.82 10.02
C ALA A 3 14.77 4.12 9.59
N ASP A 4 15.88 4.88 9.50
CA ASP A 4 17.20 4.36 9.13
C ASP A 4 17.73 3.30 10.09
N SER A 5 17.52 3.50 11.40
CA SER A 5 17.96 2.53 12.42
C SER A 5 17.23 1.19 12.29
N PHE A 6 15.97 1.21 11.87
CA PHE A 6 15.19 -0.01 11.64
C PHE A 6 15.60 -0.70 10.35
N HIS A 7 15.80 0.05 9.26
CA HIS A 7 16.29 -0.50 7.99
C HIS A 7 17.64 -1.22 8.16
N HIS A 8 18.55 -0.62 8.93
CA HIS A 8 19.83 -1.23 9.25
C HIS A 8 19.68 -2.56 10.00
N GLN A 9 18.73 -2.66 10.95
CA GLN A 9 18.48 -3.90 11.67
C GLN A 9 17.90 -5.00 10.76
N VAL A 10 17.01 -4.65 9.84
CA VAL A 10 16.48 -5.59 8.83
C VAL A 10 17.62 -6.08 7.93
N GLU A 11 18.49 -5.18 7.48
CA GLU A 11 19.66 -5.55 6.66
C GLU A 11 20.60 -6.52 7.39
N LEU A 12 20.86 -6.28 8.69
CA LEU A 12 21.65 -7.21 9.51
C LEU A 12 20.97 -8.58 9.61
N ALA A 13 19.66 -8.63 9.84
CA ALA A 13 18.91 -9.88 9.87
C ALA A 13 18.99 -10.64 8.53
N MET A 14 18.92 -9.94 7.40
CA MET A 14 19.10 -10.54 6.08
C MET A 14 20.53 -11.06 5.86
N LYS A 15 21.55 -10.36 6.34
CA LYS A 15 22.94 -10.85 6.28
C LYS A 15 23.13 -12.12 7.11
N HIS A 16 22.42 -12.24 8.23
CA HIS A 16 22.49 -13.40 9.12
C HIS A 16 21.74 -14.62 8.57
N SER A 17 20.63 -14.42 7.83
CA SER A 17 19.86 -15.51 7.20
C SER A 17 20.59 -16.19 6.03
N ARG A 18 21.77 -15.68 5.63
CA ARG A 18 22.63 -16.10 4.52
C ARG A 18 22.01 -15.90 3.13
N MET A 19 20.79 -16.39 2.90
CA MET A 19 20.05 -16.19 1.65
C MET A 19 18.55 -16.03 1.94
N VAL A 20 17.94 -15.09 1.22
CA VAL A 20 16.50 -14.81 1.24
C VAL A 20 15.98 -15.16 -0.15
N TYR A 21 15.23 -16.25 -0.27
CA TYR A 21 14.83 -16.79 -1.57
C TYR A 21 13.41 -16.38 -1.95
N ASP A 22 12.52 -16.29 -0.97
CA ASP A 22 11.14 -15.89 -1.21
C ASP A 22 10.64 -14.80 -0.24
N PHE A 23 9.36 -14.47 -0.38
CA PHE A 23 8.72 -13.44 0.42
C PHE A 23 8.59 -13.84 1.89
N GLN A 24 8.41 -15.13 2.19
CA GLN A 24 8.26 -15.61 3.57
C GLN A 24 9.60 -15.56 4.31
N ASP A 25 10.70 -15.90 3.63
CA ASP A 25 12.04 -15.69 4.17
C ASP A 25 12.27 -14.22 4.55
N PHE A 26 11.83 -13.30 3.68
CA PHE A 26 11.93 -11.86 3.96
C PHE A 26 11.07 -11.42 5.15
N VAL A 27 9.83 -11.89 5.25
CA VAL A 27 8.95 -11.62 6.39
C VAL A 27 9.59 -12.08 7.70
N GLN A 28 10.20 -13.26 7.72
CA GLN A 28 10.93 -13.78 8.88
C GLN A 28 12.13 -12.90 9.24
N CYS A 29 12.92 -12.43 8.26
CA CYS A 29 14.02 -11.50 8.52
C CYS A 29 13.53 -10.19 9.16
N VAL A 30 12.39 -9.64 8.69
CA VAL A 30 11.81 -8.42 9.25
C VAL A 30 11.28 -8.65 10.67
N GLN A 31 10.63 -9.79 10.94
CA GLN A 31 10.16 -10.16 12.28
C GLN A 31 11.33 -10.32 13.27
N GLN A 32 12.44 -10.91 12.82
CA GLN A 32 13.64 -11.10 13.63
C GLN A 32 14.41 -9.79 13.92
N ALA A 33 14.16 -8.73 13.16
CA ALA A 33 14.72 -7.42 13.45
C ALA A 33 14.30 -6.94 14.85
N ASN A 34 15.08 -6.03 15.43
CA ASN A 34 14.88 -5.53 16.80
C ASN A 34 14.70 -6.68 17.84
N SER A 35 15.49 -7.75 17.70
CA SER A 35 15.46 -8.92 18.57
C SER A 35 14.09 -9.60 18.66
N GLY A 36 13.38 -9.72 17.54
CA GLY A 36 12.09 -10.41 17.48
C GLY A 36 10.89 -9.59 17.97
N LYS A 37 11.07 -8.29 18.26
CA LYS A 37 10.01 -7.42 18.82
C LYS A 37 9.23 -6.66 17.74
N VAL A 38 9.26 -7.17 16.51
CA VAL A 38 8.62 -6.54 15.35
C VAL A 38 7.44 -7.40 14.96
N ASP A 39 6.24 -6.82 15.01
CA ASP A 39 5.05 -7.43 14.45
C ASP A 39 4.96 -7.06 12.96
N THR A 40 5.12 -8.06 12.10
CA THR A 40 5.11 -7.86 10.64
C THR A 40 3.74 -8.23 10.09
N LYS A 41 3.05 -7.26 9.51
CA LYS A 41 1.78 -7.48 8.82
C LYS A 41 2.02 -7.65 7.32
N GLU A 42 1.72 -8.84 6.81
CA GLU A 42 1.73 -9.10 5.36
C GLU A 42 0.53 -8.44 4.69
N LEU A 43 0.76 -7.85 3.51
CA LEU A 43 -0.30 -7.29 2.69
C LEU A 43 -0.89 -8.41 1.82
N GLY A 44 -2.10 -8.87 2.17
CA GLY A 44 -2.83 -9.84 1.37
C GLY A 44 -3.60 -9.20 0.21
N VAL A 45 -4.10 -10.02 -0.71
CA VAL A 45 -4.96 -9.56 -1.82
C VAL A 45 -6.21 -8.84 -1.30
N GLY A 46 -6.80 -9.32 -0.20
CA GLY A 46 -7.97 -8.72 0.43
C GLY A 46 -7.71 -7.44 1.24
N ASP A 47 -6.45 -7.04 1.38
CA ASP A 47 -6.04 -5.76 2.00
C ASP A 47 -5.90 -4.64 0.96
N VAL A 48 -6.14 -4.94 -0.32
CA VAL A 48 -6.10 -3.95 -1.40
C VAL A 48 -7.48 -3.31 -1.54
N PHE A 49 -7.50 -1.98 -1.56
CA PHE A 49 -8.72 -1.21 -1.68
C PHE A 49 -8.71 -0.33 -2.94
N ALA A 50 -9.83 -0.28 -3.63
CA ALA A 50 -10.07 0.62 -4.75
C ALA A 50 -10.52 1.98 -4.22
N TRP A 51 -9.55 2.83 -3.92
CA TRP A 51 -9.82 4.22 -3.50
C TRP A 51 -10.38 5.02 -4.67
N LYS A 52 -11.61 5.50 -4.51
CA LYS A 52 -12.25 6.40 -5.48
C LYS A 52 -11.80 7.83 -5.21
N ASP A 53 -11.51 8.56 -6.29
CA ASP A 53 -11.24 9.99 -6.20
C ASP A 53 -12.52 10.75 -5.90
N PHE A 54 -12.54 11.46 -4.77
CA PHE A 54 -13.64 12.30 -4.31
C PHE A 54 -13.33 13.80 -4.39
N ILE A 55 -12.31 14.17 -5.16
CA ILE A 55 -12.03 15.57 -5.49
C ILE A 55 -13.22 16.14 -6.28
N SER A 56 -13.66 17.34 -5.89
CA SER A 56 -14.63 18.10 -6.67
C SER A 56 -13.91 18.72 -7.86
N LYS A 57 -14.22 18.27 -9.08
CA LYS A 57 -13.63 18.82 -10.32
C LYS A 57 -13.85 20.34 -10.43
N GLN A 58 -15.02 20.83 -10.02
CA GLN A 58 -15.31 22.27 -10.01
C GLN A 58 -14.39 23.02 -9.05
N LYS A 59 -14.25 22.56 -7.80
CA LYS A 59 -13.35 23.19 -6.82
C LYS A 59 -11.88 23.05 -7.23
N HIS A 60 -11.54 21.93 -7.86
CA HIS A 60 -10.21 21.67 -8.39
C HIS A 60 -9.81 22.61 -9.54
N ASN A 61 -10.78 23.01 -10.37
CA ASN A 61 -10.53 23.95 -11.46
C ASN A 61 -10.49 25.41 -10.97
N LEU A 62 -11.06 25.72 -9.80
CA LEU A 62 -10.97 27.02 -9.13
C LEU A 62 -9.65 27.15 -8.34
N ARG A 63 -8.51 26.85 -8.99
CA ARG A 63 -7.17 26.95 -8.41
C ARG A 63 -6.88 28.40 -7.98
N GLY A 64 -6.20 28.57 -6.84
CA GLY A 64 -5.85 29.88 -6.28
C GLY A 64 -6.65 30.22 -5.01
N GLU A 65 -7.97 30.37 -5.11
CA GLU A 65 -8.80 30.77 -3.95
C GLU A 65 -9.08 29.63 -2.97
N ASN A 66 -9.29 28.40 -3.47
CA ASN A 66 -9.72 27.25 -2.65
C ASN A 66 -8.71 26.10 -2.56
N ILE A 67 -7.73 26.06 -3.48
CA ILE A 67 -6.68 25.03 -3.52
C ILE A 67 -5.35 25.74 -3.79
N PRO A 68 -4.45 25.82 -2.79
CA PRO A 68 -3.12 26.39 -2.92
C PRO A 68 -2.23 25.46 -3.75
N TYR A 69 -1.16 26.01 -4.31
CA TYR A 69 -0.06 25.19 -4.80
C TYR A 69 0.78 24.70 -3.63
N LEU A 70 1.32 23.49 -3.74
CA LEU A 70 2.22 22.95 -2.71
C LEU A 70 3.47 23.82 -2.52
N THR A 71 3.87 24.59 -3.54
CA THR A 71 4.97 25.57 -3.46
C THR A 71 4.67 26.72 -2.49
N ASP A 72 3.39 27.03 -2.28
CA ASP A 72 2.94 28.17 -1.49
C ASP A 72 2.60 27.75 -0.05
N ASP A 73 2.53 26.44 0.22
CA ASP A 73 2.20 25.86 1.52
C ASP A 73 3.44 25.73 2.39
N ALA A 74 3.47 26.47 3.51
CA ALA A 74 4.56 26.37 4.49
C ALA A 74 4.29 25.33 5.59
N LYS A 75 3.01 25.07 5.87
CA LYS A 75 2.59 24.17 6.96
C LYS A 75 1.26 23.51 6.66
N VAL A 76 1.21 22.20 6.79
CA VAL A 76 -0.02 21.40 6.69
C VAL A 76 -0.28 20.75 8.04
N THR A 77 -1.50 20.89 8.55
CA THR A 77 -1.91 20.34 9.83
C THR A 77 -3.10 19.41 9.65
N ALA A 78 -2.91 18.14 10.04
CA ALA A 78 -3.98 17.17 10.19
C ALA A 78 -4.21 16.92 11.68
N LYS A 79 -5.46 17.07 12.15
CA LYS A 79 -5.82 16.80 13.55
C LYS A 79 -6.56 15.46 13.64
N ARG A 80 -6.17 14.61 14.59
CA ARG A 80 -6.88 13.35 14.84
C ARG A 80 -8.36 13.62 15.15
N GLY A 81 -9.26 12.87 14.52
CA GLY A 81 -10.71 13.06 14.66
C GLY A 81 -11.27 14.21 13.81
N ASN A 82 -10.43 14.99 13.13
CA ASN A 82 -10.85 15.98 12.15
C ASN A 82 -10.69 15.41 10.73
N THR A 83 -11.73 15.53 9.91
CA THR A 83 -11.72 15.11 8.50
C THR A 83 -11.22 16.20 7.54
N SER A 84 -10.92 17.38 8.06
CA SER A 84 -10.44 18.52 7.29
C SER A 84 -8.93 18.67 7.42
N LEU A 85 -8.26 18.88 6.29
CA LEU A 85 -6.86 19.25 6.25
C LEU A 85 -6.75 20.77 6.36
N LEU A 86 -5.89 21.26 7.26
CA LEU A 86 -5.62 22.69 7.39
C LEU A 86 -4.26 23.02 6.81
N TYR A 87 -4.13 24.19 6.20
CA TYR A 87 -2.87 24.67 5.66
C TYR A 87 -2.63 26.15 6.01
N SER A 88 -1.36 26.54 6.03
CA SER A 88 -0.92 27.93 6.21
C SER A 88 0.21 28.23 5.24
N THR A 89 0.17 29.42 4.62
CA THR A 89 1.20 29.89 3.68
C THR A 89 2.45 30.42 4.39
N LYS A 90 2.36 30.68 5.70
CA LYS A 90 3.48 31.12 6.56
C LYS A 90 3.57 30.22 7.78
N TYR A 91 4.79 29.97 8.26
CA TYR A 91 5.03 29.05 9.38
C TYR A 91 4.53 29.59 10.73
N GLU A 92 4.70 30.89 10.96
CA GLU A 92 4.37 31.58 12.22
C GLU A 92 2.90 32.03 12.32
N GLU A 93 2.13 31.86 11.25
CA GLU A 93 0.74 32.31 11.21
C GLU A 93 -0.13 31.43 12.11
N SER A 94 -0.86 32.07 13.04
CA SER A 94 -1.78 31.40 13.96
C SER A 94 -3.08 30.98 13.28
N SER A 95 -3.45 31.63 12.18
CA SER A 95 -4.59 31.26 11.33
C SER A 95 -4.19 30.21 10.31
N SER A 96 -4.87 29.06 10.34
CA SER A 96 -4.82 28.06 9.28
C SER A 96 -6.12 28.07 8.49
N LYS A 97 -5.99 27.99 7.16
CA LYS A 97 -7.11 27.87 6.22
C LYS A 97 -7.50 26.40 6.09
N VAL A 98 -8.78 26.13 5.85
CA VAL A 98 -9.28 24.78 5.61
C VAL A 98 -9.17 24.45 4.12
N LEU A 99 -8.47 23.36 3.80
CA LEU A 99 -8.35 22.88 2.43
C LEU A 99 -9.69 22.25 1.99
N ASN A 100 -10.41 22.94 1.10
CA ASN A 100 -11.76 22.54 0.69
C ASN A 100 -11.78 22.02 -0.74
N PHE A 101 -11.32 20.79 -0.94
CA PHE A 101 -11.23 20.17 -2.27
C PHE A 101 -12.25 19.04 -2.50
N LEU A 102 -12.86 18.53 -1.43
CA LEU A 102 -13.73 17.36 -1.47
C LEU A 102 -15.14 17.69 -1.99
N GLN A 103 -15.77 16.69 -2.60
CA GLN A 103 -17.19 16.72 -2.95
C GLN A 103 -18.07 16.76 -1.68
N ALA A 104 -19.14 17.56 -1.71
CA ALA A 104 -20.04 17.72 -0.56
C ALA A 104 -20.70 16.42 -0.08
N LYS A 105 -20.91 15.46 -0.99
CA LYS A 105 -21.46 14.13 -0.67
C LYS A 105 -20.55 13.33 0.27
N CYS A 106 -19.23 13.49 0.15
CA CYS A 106 -18.26 12.72 0.92
C CYS A 106 -17.97 13.32 2.30
N ILE A 107 -18.15 14.63 2.45
CA ILE A 107 -17.96 15.33 3.73
C ILE A 107 -18.93 14.80 4.80
N LYS A 108 -20.15 14.42 4.40
CA LYS A 108 -21.17 13.90 5.32
C LYS A 108 -20.98 12.43 5.67
N ASN A 109 -20.49 11.64 4.72
CA ASN A 109 -20.24 10.21 4.91
C ASN A 109 -19.12 9.78 3.96
N PHE A 110 -17.95 9.47 4.50
CA PHE A 110 -16.86 8.91 3.71
C PHE A 110 -17.12 7.42 3.51
N PRO A 111 -17.39 6.97 2.27
CA PRO A 111 -17.59 5.55 2.03
C PRO A 111 -16.28 4.80 2.27
N MET A 112 -16.37 3.65 2.94
CA MET A 112 -15.28 2.69 2.97
C MET A 112 -14.96 2.29 1.53
N PRO A 113 -13.69 2.32 1.09
CA PRO A 113 -13.35 1.96 -0.27
C PRO A 113 -13.70 0.49 -0.54
N GLU A 114 -14.07 0.20 -1.79
CA GLU A 114 -14.39 -1.15 -2.21
C GLU A 114 -13.13 -2.01 -2.14
N LYS A 115 -13.27 -3.24 -1.65
CA LYS A 115 -12.16 -4.20 -1.68
C LYS A 115 -11.86 -4.58 -3.12
N ASN A 116 -10.58 -4.60 -3.46
CA ASN A 116 -10.11 -5.07 -4.75
C ASN A 116 -9.53 -6.46 -4.59
N ASP A 117 -10.42 -7.46 -4.58
CA ASP A 117 -10.04 -8.88 -4.45
C ASP A 117 -9.60 -9.49 -5.80
N GLU A 118 -9.55 -8.68 -6.87
CA GLU A 118 -9.16 -9.17 -8.18
C GLU A 118 -7.65 -9.41 -8.23
N VAL A 119 -7.26 -10.67 -8.37
CA VAL A 119 -5.88 -11.03 -8.62
C VAL A 119 -5.48 -10.47 -9.99
N ARG A 120 -4.59 -9.47 -9.98
CA ARG A 120 -3.99 -8.93 -11.20
C ARG A 120 -3.12 -10.03 -11.80
N GLY A 121 -3.70 -10.83 -12.70
CA GLY A 121 -3.04 -11.99 -13.29
C GLY A 121 -1.70 -11.63 -13.91
N PHE A 122 -0.76 -12.58 -13.91
CA PHE A 122 0.53 -12.42 -14.58
C PHE A 122 0.47 -12.93 -16.01
N ASN A 123 1.28 -12.35 -16.90
CA ASN A 123 1.49 -12.93 -18.22
C ASN A 123 2.17 -14.29 -18.07
N LYS A 124 1.52 -15.36 -18.55
CA LYS A 124 1.99 -16.74 -18.41
C LYS A 124 3.40 -16.95 -18.99
N ALA A 125 3.72 -16.28 -20.11
CA ALA A 125 5.04 -16.37 -20.73
C ALA A 125 6.14 -15.81 -19.81
N LYS A 126 5.89 -14.62 -19.21
CA LYS A 126 6.82 -14.02 -18.25
C LYS A 126 6.98 -14.87 -17.00
N LYS A 127 5.90 -15.47 -16.48
CA LYS A 127 6.00 -16.40 -15.34
C LYS A 127 6.90 -17.58 -15.69
N LYS A 128 6.70 -18.20 -16.86
CA LYS A 128 7.51 -19.35 -17.29
C LYS A 128 9.00 -18.98 -17.38
N GLU A 129 9.31 -17.83 -17.97
CA GLU A 129 10.69 -17.33 -18.04
C GLU A 129 11.33 -17.13 -16.66
N ILE A 130 10.60 -16.51 -15.72
CA ILE A 130 11.07 -16.31 -14.34
C ILE A 130 11.32 -17.66 -13.65
N VAL A 131 10.38 -18.60 -13.82
CA VAL A 131 10.48 -19.94 -13.23
C VAL A 131 11.70 -20.69 -13.79
N GLU A 132 11.92 -20.67 -15.10
CA GLU A 132 13.05 -21.32 -15.74
C GLU A 132 14.40 -20.74 -15.29
N LYS A 133 14.49 -19.42 -15.11
CA LYS A 133 15.73 -18.75 -14.70
C LYS A 133 16.01 -18.83 -13.20
N LEU A 134 15.01 -18.64 -12.35
CA LEU A 134 15.20 -18.52 -10.90
C LEU A 134 15.07 -19.85 -10.15
N CYS A 135 14.22 -20.78 -10.60
CA CYS A 135 14.04 -22.04 -9.87
C CYS A 135 15.34 -22.86 -9.73
N PRO A 136 16.21 -22.96 -10.75
CA PRO A 136 17.47 -23.69 -10.60
C PRO A 136 18.38 -23.12 -9.50
N LEU A 137 18.27 -21.83 -9.20
CA LEU A 137 19.07 -21.13 -8.19
C LEU A 137 18.49 -21.24 -6.77
N MET A 138 17.24 -21.66 -6.62
CA MET A 138 16.56 -21.82 -5.33
C MET A 138 16.66 -23.28 -4.84
N PRO A 139 16.88 -23.52 -3.55
CA PRO A 139 16.86 -24.89 -3.02
C PRO A 139 15.44 -25.48 -3.09
N SER A 140 15.34 -26.81 -3.15
CA SER A 140 14.10 -27.54 -3.48
C SER A 140 12.96 -27.30 -2.49
N ASN A 141 13.29 -27.07 -1.22
CA ASN A 141 12.36 -26.74 -0.13
C ASN A 141 11.71 -25.35 -0.28
N CYS A 142 12.27 -24.44 -1.09
CA CYS A 142 11.76 -23.08 -1.30
C CYS A 142 10.90 -22.94 -2.58
N ARG A 143 10.50 -24.05 -3.21
CA ARG A 143 9.69 -24.07 -4.46
C ARG A 143 8.19 -24.41 -4.34
N PRO A 144 7.55 -24.55 -3.15
CA PRO A 144 6.21 -25.15 -3.08
C PRO A 144 5.13 -24.31 -3.77
N TRP A 145 5.27 -22.98 -3.81
CA TRP A 145 4.30 -22.08 -4.44
C TRP A 145 4.42 -21.99 -5.97
N ILE A 146 5.49 -22.53 -6.55
CA ILE A 146 5.77 -22.45 -8.00
C ILE A 146 5.04 -23.57 -8.76
N LEU A 147 4.87 -24.74 -8.13
CA LEU A 147 4.27 -25.94 -8.72
C LEU A 147 2.75 -26.01 -8.57
N VAL A 148 2.14 -25.14 -7.78
CA VAL A 148 0.68 -25.06 -7.67
C VAL A 148 0.15 -24.32 -8.89
N GLU A 149 -0.25 -25.07 -9.92
CA GLU A 149 -1.25 -24.57 -10.85
C GLU A 149 -2.52 -24.32 -10.05
N HIS A 150 -2.79 -23.06 -9.70
CA HIS A 150 -4.06 -22.69 -9.11
C HIS A 150 -5.17 -23.17 -10.06
N PRO A 151 -6.02 -24.14 -9.67
CA PRO A 151 -7.16 -24.48 -10.49
C PRO A 151 -8.00 -23.21 -10.56
N SER A 152 -8.12 -22.66 -11.77
CA SER A 152 -8.96 -21.53 -12.08
C SER A 152 -10.31 -21.71 -11.40
N VAL A 153 -10.65 -20.79 -10.50
CA VAL A 153 -11.97 -20.70 -9.86
C VAL A 153 -13.00 -20.43 -10.97
N ARG A 154 -13.43 -21.49 -11.65
CA ARG A 154 -14.65 -21.50 -12.44
C ARG A 154 -15.79 -21.69 -11.45
N ARG A 155 -16.30 -20.61 -10.87
CA ARG A 155 -17.67 -20.62 -10.33
C ARG A 155 -18.61 -20.80 -11.52
N ALA A 156 -18.92 -22.05 -11.84
CA ALA A 156 -20.04 -22.37 -12.70
C ALA A 156 -21.30 -21.78 -12.05
N ARG A 157 -21.88 -20.75 -12.66
CA ARG A 157 -23.25 -20.36 -12.40
C ARG A 157 -24.13 -21.53 -12.84
N LEU A 158 -24.51 -22.38 -11.88
CA LEU A 158 -25.66 -23.26 -12.03
C LEU A 158 -26.90 -22.38 -12.03
N THR A 159 -27.35 -21.99 -13.22
CA THR A 159 -28.74 -21.64 -13.47
C THR A 159 -29.58 -22.89 -13.17
N LYS A 160 -30.39 -22.84 -12.11
CA LYS A 160 -31.55 -23.72 -11.96
C LYS A 160 -32.80 -22.92 -12.23
N ARG A 161 -33.63 -23.51 -13.09
CA ARG A 161 -34.97 -23.10 -13.51
C ARG A 161 -35.93 -23.05 -12.34
#